data_AF-A0A0G0BLY5-F1
#
_entry.id   AF-A0A0G0BLY5-F1
#
_cell.length_a   1.000
_cell.length_b   1.000
_cell.length_c   1.000
_cell.angle_alpha   90.00
_cell.angle_beta   90.00
_cell.angle_gamma   90.00
#
_symmetry.space_group_name_H-M   'P 1'
#
loop_
_entity.id
_entity.type
_entity.pdbx_description
1 polymer ?
#
loop_
_entity_poly.entity_id
_entity_poly.type
_entity_poly.pdbx_seq_one_letter_code
_entity_poly.pdbx_strand_id
1 'polypeptide(L)' 'MKKIKKQRVTLFLNPDLLKQAKAQAIVDGLSLTALVEKILIEYLPKETIIRRTDIRHLAP' A
#
# COMPACT_ATOMS: atom_id res chain seq x y z
N MET A 1 6.57 -23.67 -0.12
CA MET A 1 5.74 -22.43 -0.12
C MET A 1 6.67 -21.21 -0.16
N LYS A 2 6.53 -20.32 -1.16
CA LYS A 2 7.39 -19.12 -1.28
C LYS A 2 6.96 -18.10 -0.22
N LYS A 3 7.77 -17.87 0.82
CA LYS A 3 7.51 -16.81 1.81
C LYS A 3 7.59 -15.46 1.10
N ILE A 4 6.46 -14.77 0.98
CA ILE A 4 6.44 -13.36 0.56
C ILE A 4 7.09 -12.56 1.68
N LYS A 5 8.24 -11.94 1.41
CA LYS A 5 8.90 -11.05 2.36
C LYS A 5 8.08 -9.77 2.47
N LYS A 6 7.42 -9.55 3.61
CA LYS A 6 6.73 -8.28 3.89
C LYS A 6 7.77 -7.22 4.25
N GLN A 7 7.64 -6.03 3.66
CA GLN A 7 8.46 -4.87 4.02
C GLN A 7 7.63 -3.94 4.91
N ARG A 8 8.21 -3.51 6.04
CA ARG A 8 7.60 -2.50 6.90
C ARG A 8 7.86 -1.12 6.30
N VAL A 9 6.81 -0.32 6.19
CA VAL A 9 6.86 1.08 5.73
C VAL A 9 6.19 1.97 6.76
N THR A 10 6.62 3.23 6.84
CA THR A 10 6.01 4.26 7.69
C THR A 10 5.36 5.30 6.79
N LEU A 11 4.08 5.61 7.04
CA LEU A 11 3.34 6.65 6.32
C LEU A 11 2.65 7.57 7.33
N PHE A 12 2.60 8.87 7.01
CA PHE A 12 1.76 9.83 7.71
C PHE A 12 0.43 9.95 6.97
N LEU A 13 -0.68 9.76 7.69
CA LEU A 13 -2.04 9.77 7.14
C LEU A 13 -2.91 10.68 7.99
N ASN A 14 -4.04 11.12 7.41
CA ASN A 14 -5.07 11.80 8.19
C ASN A 14 -5.54 10.88 9.35
N PRO A 15 -5.58 11.38 10.60
CA PRO A 15 -5.94 10.56 11.76
C PRO A 15 -7.38 10.03 11.71
N ASP A 16 -8.32 10.79 11.15
CA ASP A 16 -9.72 10.37 11.02
C ASP A 16 -9.86 9.22 10.01
N LEU A 17 -9.12 9.31 8.90
CA LEU A 17 -9.04 8.23 7.92
C LEU A 17 -8.46 6.95 8.54
N LEU A 18 -7.37 7.09 9.32
CA LEU A 18 -6.75 5.95 10.00
C LEU A 18 -7.71 5.30 11.02
N LYS A 19 -8.51 6.12 11.72
CA LYS A 19 -9.52 5.62 12.67
C LYS A 19 -10.61 4.82 11.96
N GLN A 20 -11.13 5.34 10.84
CA GLN A 20 -12.12 4.64 10.03
C GLN A 20 -11.57 3.33 9.45
N ALA A 21 -10.35 3.34 8.91
CA ALA A 21 -9.70 2.14 8.37
C ALA A 21 -9.51 1.04 9.44
N LYS A 22 -9.16 1.42 10.67
CA LYS A 22 -9.07 0.48 11.80
C LYS A 22 -10.43 -0.14 12.15
N ALA A 23 -11.49 0.68 12.20
CA ALA A 23 -12.84 0.20 12.46
C ALA A 23 -13.29 -0.78 11.37
N GLN A 24 -13.05 -0.45 10.09
CA GLN A 24 -13.37 -1.33 8.97
C GLN A 24 -12.63 -2.66 9.05
N ALA A 25 -11.33 -2.65 9.39
CA ALA A 25 -10.55 -3.87 9.53
C ALA A 25 -11.15 -4.81 10.59
N ILE A 26 -11.65 -4.27 11.71
CA ILE A 26 -12.31 -5.05 12.76
C ILE A 26 -13.62 -5.66 12.25
N VAL A 27 -14.46 -4.87 11.55
CA VAL A 27 -15.73 -5.35 10.96
C VAL A 27 -15.49 -6.49 9.97
N ASP A 28 -14.43 -6.38 9.17
CA ASP A 28 -14.06 -7.39 8.17
C ASP A 28 -13.34 -8.61 8.76
N GLY A 29 -13.02 -8.60 10.06
CA GLY A 29 -12.20 -9.63 10.70
C GLY A 29 -10.76 -9.68 10.17
N LEU A 30 -10.26 -8.57 9.64
CA LEU A 30 -8.93 -8.44 9.04
C LEU A 30 -7.98 -7.65 9.95
N SER A 31 -6.67 -7.86 9.76
CA SER A 31 -5.68 -6.90 10.28
C SER A 31 -5.66 -5.64 9.41
N LEU A 32 -5.29 -4.48 9.99
CA LEU A 32 -5.11 -3.25 9.21
C LEU A 32 -4.14 -3.44 8.04
N THR A 33 -3.06 -4.21 8.24
CA THR A 33 -2.11 -4.58 7.17
C THR A 33 -2.79 -5.33 6.03
N ALA A 34 -3.64 -6.31 6.34
CA ALA A 34 -4.35 -7.09 5.33
C ALA A 34 -5.40 -6.24 4.58
N LEU A 35 -6.10 -5.35 5.28
CA LEU A 35 -7.03 -4.40 4.66
C LEU A 35 -6.30 -3.48 3.68
N VAL A 36 -5.16 -2.91 4.10
CA VAL A 36 -4.34 -2.04 3.24
C VAL A 36 -3.80 -2.80 2.03
N GLU A 37 -3.30 -4.03 2.21
CA GLU A 37 -2.84 -4.87 1.09
C GLU A 37 -3.97 -5.14 0.08
N LYS A 38 -5.18 -5.47 0.56
CA LYS A 38 -6.35 -5.71 -0.29
C LYS A 38 -6.70 -4.46 -1.11
N ILE A 39 -6.83 -3.30 -0.44
CA ILE A 39 -7.18 -2.03 -1.10
C ILE A 39 -6.09 -1.63 -2.10
N LEU A 40 -4.81 -1.77 -1.76
CA LEU A 40 -3.72 -1.46 -2.70
C LEU A 40 -3.82 -2.32 -3.96
N ILE A 41 -4.05 -3.63 -3.82
CA ILE A 41 -4.23 -4.52 -4.99
C ILE A 41 -5.45 -4.11 -5.82
N GLU A 42 -6.56 -3.77 -5.17
CA GLU A 42 -7.79 -3.32 -5.83
C GLU A 42 -7.58 -2.00 -6.59
N TYR A 43 -6.76 -1.10 -6.04
CA TYR A 43 -6.48 0.21 -6.63
C TYR A 43 -5.37 0.17 -7.69
N LEU A 44 -4.57 -0.90 -7.74
CA LEU A 44 -3.54 -1.05 -8.76
C LEU A 44 -4.20 -1.29 -10.13
N PRO A 45 -3.71 -0.63 -11.20
CA PRO A 45 -4.22 -0.87 -12.53
C PRO A 45 -3.91 -2.30 -12.99
N LYS A 46 -4.82 -2.91 -13.76
CA LYS A 46 -4.64 -4.26 -14.33
C LYS A 46 -3.34 -4.39 -15.11
N GLU A 47 -2.95 -3.32 -15.79
CA GLU A 47 -1.66 -3.18 -16.46
C GLU A 47 -0.94 -1.98 -15.88
N THR A 48 0.20 -2.23 -15.22
CA THR A 48 1.10 -1.16 -14.80
C THR A 48 2.07 -0.87 -15.94
N ILE A 49 1.82 0.20 -16.71
CA ILE A 49 2.78 0.70 -17.69
C ILE A 49 3.92 1.39 -16.93
N ILE A 50 4.96 0.63 -16.60
CA ILE A 50 6.18 1.20 -16.01
C ILE A 50 6.95 1.90 -17.15
N ARG A 51 6.69 3.20 -17.35
CA ARG A 51 7.54 4.02 -18.21
C ARG A 51 8.88 4.19 -17.49
N ARG A 52 9.95 3.69 -18.12
CA ARG A 52 11.31 3.94 -17.64
C ARG A 52 11.57 5.44 -17.78
N THR A 53 11.49 6.20 -16.69
CA THR A 53 12.07 7.54 -16.66
C THR A 53 13.58 7.35 -16.73
N ASP A 54 14.20 7.76 -17.83
CA ASP A 54 15.65 7.94 -17.89
C ASP A 54 16.01 9.01 -16.85
N ILE A 55 16.43 8.57 -15.65
CA ILE A 55 17.02 9.43 -14.63
C ILE A 55 18.44 9.77 -15.08
N ARG A 56 18.56 10.53 -16.17
CA ARG A 56 19.78 11.22 -16.57
C ARG A 56 19.57 12.68 -16.16
N HIS A 57 20.35 13.12 -15.18
CA HIS A 57 20.39 14.46 -14.57
C HIS A 57 19.71 14.58 -13.20
N LEU A 58 20.33 13.95 -12.22
CA LEU A 58 20.58 14.57 -10.92
C LEU A 58 22.03 14.22 -10.56
N ALA A 59 22.97 14.93 -11.20
CA ALA A 59 24.28 15.18 -10.60
C ALA A 59 24.25 16.62 -10.08
N PRO A 60 24.82 16.88 -8.89
CA PRO A 60 24.82 18.20 -8.25
C PRO A 60 25.59 19.25 -9.08
#